data_AF-A0A924IXW6-F1
#
_entry.id   AF-A0A924IXW6-F1
#
_cell.length_a   1.000
_cell.length_b   1.000
_cell.length_c   1.000
_cell.angle_alpha   90.00
_cell.angle_beta   90.00
_cell.angle_gamma   90.00
#
_symmetry.space_group_name_H-M   'P 1'
#
loop_
_entity.id
_entity.type
_entity.pdbx_description
1 polymer ?
#
loop_
_entity_poly.entity_id
_entity_poly.type
_entity_poly.pdbx_seq_one_letter_code
_entity_poly.pdbx_strand_id
1 'polypeptide(L)'
;MKRNEINMLIAISLVAIATILRIVNSGMHLYNFVPMAAIGLFSGAVIKDRRMLAFLVPLAGQFAADVYFQLFTSTPGFYSGQFFNYAALAGAAALGLSMKQIKPVSVLAYVFGASTLFFIVSNFGYFASGYNGYTFSGFAKTYIDAIPFFKNTMIGDMAGGVVLFGTFFMAQLVFFKKAEKSLI
;
A
#
# COMPACT_ATOMS: atom_id res chain seq x y z
N MET A 1 2.71 -24.08 -14.61
CA MET A 1 2.99 -23.34 -13.37
C MET A 1 2.06 -23.80 -12.28
N LYS A 2 2.54 -23.90 -11.03
CA LYS A 2 1.69 -24.25 -9.89
C LYS A 2 0.73 -23.10 -9.59
N ARG A 3 -0.47 -23.39 -9.08
CA ARG A 3 -1.50 -22.39 -8.72
C ARG A 3 -0.96 -21.22 -7.87
N ASN A 4 -0.06 -21.53 -6.94
CA ASN A 4 0.55 -20.53 -6.05
C ASN A 4 1.52 -19.59 -6.79
N GLU A 5 2.20 -20.06 -7.83
CA GLU A 5 3.11 -19.23 -8.63
C GLU A 5 2.32 -18.22 -9.47
N ILE A 6 1.19 -18.64 -10.05
CA ILE A 6 0.29 -17.77 -10.82
C ILE A 6 -0.29 -16.68 -9.90
N ASN A 7 -0.78 -17.06 -8.71
CA ASN A 7 -1.29 -16.09 -7.73
C ASN A 7 -0.24 -15.04 -7.35
N MET A 8 0.99 -15.49 -7.12
CA MET A 8 2.09 -14.59 -6.78
C MET A 8 2.43 -13.64 -7.93
N LEU A 9 2.46 -14.13 -9.18
CA LEU A 9 2.69 -13.26 -10.35
C LEU A 9 1.59 -12.23 -10.56
N ILE A 10 0.32 -12.62 -10.36
CA ILE A 10 -0.81 -11.67 -10.42
C ILE A 10 -0.64 -10.61 -9.32
N ALA A 11 -0.34 -11.03 -8.09
CA ALA A 11 -0.18 -10.12 -6.97
C ALA A 11 0.97 -9.12 -7.18
N ILE A 12 2.15 -9.60 -7.61
CA ILE A 12 3.31 -8.75 -7.92
C ILE A 12 2.97 -7.75 -9.03
N SER A 13 2.31 -8.22 -10.10
CA SER A 13 1.89 -7.34 -11.20
C SER A 13 0.92 -6.25 -10.74
N LEU A 14 -0.08 -6.61 -9.92
CA LEU A 14 -1.05 -5.65 -9.38
C LEU A 14 -0.38 -4.63 -8.47
N VAL A 15 0.54 -5.05 -7.60
CA VAL A 15 1.30 -4.13 -6.74
C VAL A 15 2.15 -3.19 -7.59
N ALA A 16 2.88 -3.70 -8.58
CA ALA A 16 3.71 -2.88 -9.46
C ALA A 16 2.87 -1.82 -10.20
N ILE A 17 1.73 -2.22 -10.77
CA ILE A 17 0.81 -1.28 -11.46
C ILE A 17 0.28 -0.23 -10.47
N ALA A 18 -0.20 -0.67 -9.30
CA ALA A 18 -0.75 0.25 -8.29
C ALA A 18 0.29 1.23 -7.76
N THR A 19 1.55 0.82 -7.64
CA THR A 19 2.63 1.73 -7.26
C THR A 19 3.03 2.68 -8.39
N ILE A 20 3.02 2.26 -9.66
CA ILE A 20 3.25 3.15 -10.81
C ILE A 20 2.15 4.22 -10.90
N LEU A 21 0.91 3.90 -10.55
CA LEU A 21 -0.17 4.89 -10.49
C LEU A 21 0.13 6.04 -9.53
N ARG A 22 1.05 5.90 -8.57
CA ARG A 22 1.54 7.01 -7.74
C ARG A 22 2.17 8.11 -8.58
N ILE A 23 2.94 7.75 -9.61
CA ILE A 23 3.61 8.69 -10.51
C ILE A 23 2.56 9.50 -11.28
N VAL A 24 1.59 8.79 -11.86
CA VAL A 24 0.46 9.41 -12.59
C VAL A 24 -0.33 10.33 -11.68
N ASN A 25 -0.65 9.85 -10.48
CA ASN A 25 -1.45 10.60 -9.53
C ASN A 25 -0.77 11.90 -9.07
N SER A 26 0.55 11.85 -8.87
CA SER A 26 1.32 13.05 -8.55
C SER A 26 1.25 14.10 -9.66
N GLY A 27 1.25 13.69 -10.93
CA GLY A 27 1.06 14.59 -12.07
C GLY A 27 -0.34 15.20 -12.16
N MET A 28 -1.34 14.56 -11.57
CA MET A 28 -2.73 15.03 -11.51
C MET A 28 -3.06 15.83 -10.23
N HIS A 29 -2.08 16.04 -9.35
CA HIS A 29 -2.24 16.72 -8.07
C HIS A 29 -3.30 16.08 -7.12
N LEU A 30 -3.60 14.77 -7.21
CA LEU A 30 -4.48 14.11 -6.23
C LEU A 30 -3.66 13.59 -5.04
N TYR A 31 -3.32 14.53 -4.15
CA TYR A 31 -2.55 14.25 -2.94
C TYR A 31 -3.26 13.23 -2.03
N ASN A 32 -2.49 12.28 -1.49
CA ASN A 32 -2.96 11.24 -0.55
C ASN A 32 -4.09 10.34 -1.08
N PHE A 33 -4.27 10.24 -2.40
CA PHE A 33 -5.26 9.35 -3.00
C PHE A 33 -4.67 7.99 -3.47
N VAL A 34 -3.35 7.82 -3.37
CA VAL A 34 -2.69 6.55 -3.70
C VAL A 34 -2.88 5.55 -2.54
N PRO A 35 -3.34 4.31 -2.81
CA PRO A 35 -3.73 3.36 -1.77
C PRO A 35 -2.52 2.62 -1.17
N MET A 36 -1.57 3.36 -0.58
CA MET A 36 -0.31 2.79 -0.09
C MET A 36 -0.52 1.73 0.99
N ALA A 37 -1.41 1.97 1.95
CA ALA A 37 -1.67 1.00 3.00
C ALA A 37 -2.37 -0.24 2.44
N ALA A 38 -3.31 -0.06 1.51
CA ALA A 38 -3.97 -1.20 0.86
C ALA A 38 -3.01 -2.04 0.01
N ILE A 39 -2.03 -1.42 -0.69
CA ILE A 39 -0.98 -2.13 -1.44
C ILE A 39 -0.15 -3.01 -0.51
N GLY A 40 0.33 -2.46 0.62
CA GLY A 40 1.07 -3.22 1.62
C GLY A 40 0.25 -4.38 2.17
N LEU A 41 -0.98 -4.09 2.62
CA LEU A 41 -1.91 -5.09 3.15
C LEU A 41 -2.20 -6.21 2.15
N PHE A 42 -2.48 -5.87 0.89
CA PHE A 42 -2.75 -6.81 -0.18
C PHE A 42 -1.57 -7.75 -0.42
N SER A 43 -0.36 -7.20 -0.52
CA SER A 43 0.86 -8.00 -0.66
C SER A 43 1.03 -8.98 0.51
N GLY A 44 0.84 -8.50 1.74
CA GLY A 44 0.86 -9.32 2.95
C GLY A 44 -0.17 -10.46 2.94
N ALA A 45 -1.40 -10.16 2.56
CA ALA A 45 -2.50 -11.12 2.58
C ALA A 45 -2.36 -12.21 1.50
N VAL A 46 -1.86 -11.84 0.31
CA VAL A 46 -1.84 -12.73 -0.86
C VAL A 46 -0.51 -13.49 -1.01
N ILE A 47 0.63 -12.87 -0.69
CA ILE A 47 1.98 -13.46 -0.85
C ILE A 47 2.44 -14.12 0.47
N LYS A 48 1.49 -14.60 1.28
CA LYS A 48 1.71 -15.03 2.67
C LYS A 48 2.70 -16.19 2.82
N ASP A 49 2.76 -17.09 1.85
CA ASP A 49 3.67 -18.25 1.84
C ASP A 49 5.14 -17.84 1.69
N ARG A 50 5.41 -16.66 1.11
CA ARG A 50 6.77 -16.11 0.92
C ARG A 50 6.88 -14.79 1.65
N ARG A 51 6.92 -14.85 2.99
CA ARG A 51 6.92 -13.67 3.89
C ARG A 51 7.90 -12.58 3.48
N MET A 52 9.13 -12.93 3.11
CA MET A 52 10.11 -11.93 2.64
C MET A 52 9.60 -11.17 1.41
N LEU A 53 9.03 -11.86 0.42
CA LEU A 53 8.46 -11.21 -0.76
C LEU A 53 7.23 -10.37 -0.42
N ALA A 54 6.41 -10.81 0.54
CA ALA A 54 5.24 -10.04 0.97
C ALA A 54 5.60 -8.63 1.46
N PHE A 55 6.77 -8.46 2.07
CA PHE A 55 7.33 -7.14 2.42
C PHE A 55 8.10 -6.50 1.26
N LEU A 56 8.99 -7.25 0.60
CA LEU A 56 9.88 -6.69 -0.42
C LEU A 56 9.13 -6.13 -1.62
N VAL A 57 8.05 -6.76 -2.07
CA VAL A 57 7.30 -6.34 -3.26
C VAL A 57 6.76 -4.90 -3.11
N PRO A 58 5.98 -4.55 -2.07
CA PRO A 58 5.48 -3.19 -1.89
C PRO A 58 6.59 -2.19 -1.56
N LEU A 59 7.61 -2.59 -0.77
CA LEU A 59 8.72 -1.71 -0.41
C LEU A 59 9.60 -1.38 -1.63
N ALA A 60 9.89 -2.36 -2.47
CA ALA A 60 10.65 -2.16 -3.70
C ALA A 60 9.86 -1.30 -4.70
N GLY A 61 8.53 -1.50 -4.78
CA GLY A 61 7.67 -0.62 -5.57
C GLY A 61 7.76 0.83 -5.09
N GLN A 62 7.60 1.07 -3.79
CA GLN A 62 7.70 2.41 -3.19
C GLN A 62 9.07 3.03 -3.46
N PHE A 63 10.15 2.26 -3.30
CA PHE A 63 11.52 2.69 -3.58
C PHE A 63 11.72 3.05 -5.04
N ALA A 64 11.24 2.23 -5.99
CA ALA A 64 11.32 2.53 -7.40
C ALA A 64 10.58 3.82 -7.76
N ALA A 65 9.41 4.06 -7.16
CA ALA A 65 8.67 5.31 -7.34
C ALA A 65 9.44 6.52 -6.76
N ASP A 66 10.06 6.37 -5.60
CA ASP A 66 10.88 7.42 -4.98
C ASP A 66 12.13 7.74 -5.83
N VAL A 67 12.82 6.72 -6.35
CA VAL A 67 13.91 6.91 -7.33
C VAL A 67 13.41 7.65 -8.57
N TYR A 68 12.23 7.31 -9.06
CA TYR A 68 11.65 7.99 -10.23
C TYR A 68 11.41 9.48 -9.95
N PHE A 69 10.76 9.80 -8.83
CA PHE A 69 10.54 11.19 -8.45
C PHE A 69 11.86 11.96 -8.34
N GLN A 70 12.87 11.35 -7.71
CA GLN A 70 14.18 11.97 -7.50
C GLN A 70 14.93 12.28 -8.81
N LEU A 71 14.82 11.41 -9.81
CA LEU A 71 15.63 11.50 -11.04
C LEU A 71 14.91 12.18 -12.21
N PHE A 72 13.57 12.11 -12.25
CA PHE A 72 12.79 12.50 -13.42
C PHE A 72 11.75 13.58 -13.15
N THR A 73 11.65 14.09 -11.91
CA THR A 73 10.66 15.13 -11.55
C THR A 73 11.28 16.21 -10.68
N SER A 74 10.59 17.35 -10.55
CA SER A 74 10.95 18.40 -9.59
C SER A 74 10.54 18.08 -8.14
N THR A 75 9.79 16.99 -7.92
CA THR A 75 9.36 16.56 -6.59
C THR A 75 10.46 15.70 -5.96
N PRO A 76 10.95 16.03 -4.74
CA PRO A 76 11.93 15.21 -4.06
C PRO A 76 11.42 13.77 -3.85
N GLY A 77 12.15 12.81 -4.37
CA GLY A 77 11.86 11.39 -4.15
C GLY A 77 12.31 10.92 -2.77
N PHE A 78 13.40 11.49 -2.25
CA PHE A 78 13.93 11.20 -0.92
C PHE A 78 13.89 12.42 -0.01
N TYR A 79 13.44 12.24 1.24
CA TYR A 79 13.25 13.34 2.19
C TYR A 79 13.34 12.88 3.65
N SER A 80 13.55 13.85 4.56
CA SER A 80 13.62 13.59 6.01
C SER A 80 12.31 13.01 6.55
N GLY A 81 12.40 11.96 7.36
CA GLY A 81 11.24 11.26 7.93
C GLY A 81 10.60 10.22 7.01
N GLN A 82 11.04 10.08 5.76
CA GLN A 82 10.47 9.11 4.82
C GLN A 82 10.57 7.67 5.29
N PHE A 83 11.58 7.31 6.10
CA PHE A 83 11.71 5.98 6.69
C PHE A 83 10.43 5.53 7.41
N PHE A 84 9.70 6.45 8.03
CA PHE A 84 8.42 6.14 8.67
C PHE A 84 7.34 5.71 7.69
N ASN A 85 7.36 6.20 6.44
CA ASN A 85 6.45 5.74 5.39
C ASN A 85 6.77 4.31 4.93
N TYR A 86 8.05 3.96 4.87
CA TYR A 86 8.46 2.58 4.61
C TYR A 86 8.08 1.65 5.77
N ALA A 87 8.28 2.09 7.02
CA ALA A 87 7.87 1.34 8.21
C ALA A 87 6.34 1.17 8.27
N ALA A 88 5.58 2.20 7.95
CA ALA A 88 4.13 2.16 7.83
C ALA A 88 3.67 1.15 6.76
N LEU A 89 4.28 1.17 5.58
CA LEU A 89 3.99 0.24 4.50
C LEU A 89 4.33 -1.22 4.88
N ALA A 90 5.46 -1.42 5.55
CA ALA A 90 5.82 -2.72 6.10
C ALA A 90 4.82 -3.17 7.19
N GLY A 91 4.37 -2.26 8.05
CA GLY A 91 3.33 -2.52 9.05
C GLY A 91 2.00 -2.94 8.42
N ALA A 92 1.59 -2.28 7.33
CA ALA A 92 0.43 -2.69 6.55
C ALA A 92 0.60 -4.10 5.97
N ALA A 93 1.77 -4.45 5.43
CA ALA A 93 2.07 -5.81 4.98
C ALA A 93 2.04 -6.83 6.13
N ALA A 94 2.53 -6.48 7.31
CA ALA A 94 2.44 -7.32 8.50
C ALA A 94 0.98 -7.58 8.93
N LEU A 95 0.11 -6.56 8.87
CA LEU A 95 -1.34 -6.73 9.05
C LEU A 95 -1.93 -7.65 7.98
N GLY A 96 -1.46 -7.55 6.74
CA GLY A 96 -1.87 -8.46 5.67
C GLY A 96 -1.53 -9.91 5.98
N LEU A 97 -0.30 -10.16 6.46
CA LEU A 97 0.15 -11.49 6.87
C LEU A 97 -0.67 -12.08 8.03
N SER A 98 -1.15 -11.25 8.95
CA SER A 98 -1.99 -11.70 10.07
C SER A 98 -3.43 -12.01 9.67
N MET A 99 -3.88 -11.55 8.48
CA MET A 99 -5.20 -11.84 7.95
C MET A 99 -5.39 -13.36 7.78
N LYS A 100 -6.38 -13.90 8.50
CA LYS A 100 -6.67 -15.35 8.49
C LYS A 100 -7.49 -15.76 7.28
N GLN A 101 -8.44 -14.94 6.87
CA GLN A 101 -9.36 -15.23 5.77
C GLN A 101 -9.58 -13.98 4.92
N ILE A 102 -9.39 -14.10 3.61
CA ILE A 102 -9.61 -13.00 2.67
C ILE A 102 -11.09 -12.98 2.27
N LYS A 103 -11.94 -12.43 3.14
CA LYS A 103 -13.37 -12.21 2.93
C LYS A 103 -13.66 -10.71 2.83
N PRO A 104 -14.71 -10.26 2.10
CA PRO A 104 -14.99 -8.84 1.91
C PRO A 104 -14.99 -8.01 3.20
N VAL A 105 -15.71 -8.46 4.23
CA VAL A 105 -15.77 -7.78 5.54
C VAL A 105 -14.40 -7.74 6.23
N SER A 106 -13.64 -8.84 6.17
CA SER A 106 -12.28 -8.89 6.74
C SER A 106 -11.34 -7.97 5.98
N VAL A 107 -11.42 -7.92 4.66
CA VAL A 107 -10.60 -7.02 3.83
C VAL A 107 -10.88 -5.58 4.23
N LEU A 108 -12.15 -5.15 4.26
CA LEU A 108 -12.49 -3.77 4.63
C LEU A 108 -12.01 -3.39 6.03
N ALA A 109 -12.20 -4.28 7.02
CA ALA A 109 -11.73 -4.03 8.38
C ALA A 109 -10.20 -3.90 8.46
N TYR A 110 -9.46 -4.75 7.75
CA TYR A 110 -8.00 -4.70 7.74
C TYR A 110 -7.45 -3.52 6.93
N VAL A 111 -8.12 -3.12 5.83
CA VAL A 111 -7.75 -1.90 5.08
C VAL A 111 -7.92 -0.68 5.97
N PHE A 112 -9.00 -0.63 6.77
CA PHE A 112 -9.23 0.48 7.71
C PHE A 112 -8.12 0.52 8.75
N GLY A 113 -7.79 -0.64 9.34
CA GLY A 113 -6.70 -0.76 10.30
C GLY A 113 -5.33 -0.39 9.70
N ALA A 114 -5.04 -0.84 8.47
CA ALA A 114 -3.80 -0.54 7.78
C ALA A 114 -3.69 0.94 7.43
N SER A 115 -4.76 1.57 6.94
CA SER A 115 -4.80 3.00 6.63
C SER A 115 -4.59 3.85 7.89
N THR A 116 -5.24 3.45 9.00
CA THR A 116 -5.06 4.11 10.31
C THR A 116 -3.64 3.96 10.83
N LEU A 117 -3.06 2.75 10.75
CA LEU A 117 -1.66 2.51 11.12
C LEU A 117 -0.74 3.37 10.27
N PHE A 118 -0.97 3.42 8.96
CA PHE A 118 -0.16 4.19 8.04
C PHE A 118 -0.21 5.67 8.37
N PHE A 119 -1.41 6.22 8.62
CA PHE A 119 -1.61 7.59 9.06
C PHE A 119 -0.83 7.93 10.33
N ILE A 120 -0.91 7.08 11.36
CA ILE A 120 -0.22 7.33 12.62
C ILE A 120 1.29 7.34 12.41
N VAL A 121 1.83 6.29 11.79
CA VAL A 121 3.29 6.12 11.67
C VAL A 121 3.89 7.18 10.74
N SER A 122 3.27 7.45 9.58
CA SER A 122 3.77 8.45 8.62
C SER A 122 3.81 9.87 9.21
N ASN A 123 2.75 10.29 9.90
CA ASN A 123 2.67 11.63 10.50
C ASN A 123 3.57 11.76 11.73
N PHE A 124 3.80 10.67 12.47
CA PHE A 124 4.85 10.66 13.47
C PHE A 124 6.23 10.94 12.84
N GLY A 125 6.51 10.42 11.66
CA GLY A 125 7.73 10.74 10.92
C GLY A 125 7.85 12.21 10.53
N TYR A 126 6.75 12.84 10.15
CA TYR A 126 6.70 14.28 9.89
C TYR A 126 7.04 15.09 11.15
N PHE A 127 6.42 14.75 12.29
CA PHE A 127 6.75 15.36 13.57
C PHE A 127 8.22 15.13 13.97
N ALA A 128 8.71 13.89 13.87
CA ALA A 128 10.07 13.50 14.21
C ALA A 128 11.14 14.17 13.33
N SER A 129 10.74 14.66 12.14
CA SER A 129 11.59 15.45 11.25
C SER A 129 11.68 16.93 11.65
N GLY A 130 10.95 17.35 12.69
CA GLY A 130 11.00 18.70 13.23
C GLY A 130 10.16 19.74 12.47
N TYR A 131 9.36 19.33 11.49
CA TYR A 131 8.60 20.27 10.64
C TYR A 131 7.62 21.19 11.42
N ASN A 132 7.09 20.72 12.56
CA ASN A 132 6.28 21.52 13.48
C ASN A 132 7.00 21.75 14.84
N GLY A 133 8.32 21.56 14.89
CA GLY A 133 9.13 21.58 16.11
C GLY A 133 9.01 20.32 16.97
N TYR A 134 9.91 20.17 17.95
CA TYR A 134 10.04 18.97 18.80
C TYR A 134 9.26 19.04 20.12
N THR A 135 8.23 19.90 20.20
CA THR A 135 7.43 20.08 21.41
C THR A 135 6.15 19.25 21.37
N PHE A 136 5.51 19.07 22.53
CA PHE A 136 4.18 18.45 22.58
C PHE A 136 3.14 19.24 21.76
N SER A 137 3.26 20.57 21.71
CA SER A 137 2.42 21.41 20.86
C SER A 137 2.67 21.12 19.37
N GLY A 138 3.93 20.93 18.96
CA GLY A 138 4.29 20.53 17.60
C GLY A 138 3.75 19.15 17.21
N PHE A 139 3.76 18.20 18.16
CA PHE A 139 3.14 16.89 18.00
C PHE A 139 1.64 17.00 17.75
N ALA A 140 0.91 17.71 18.64
CA ALA A 140 -0.52 17.92 18.51
C ALA A 140 -0.88 18.61 17.19
N LYS A 141 -0.15 19.68 16.84
CA LYS A 141 -0.33 20.41 15.58
C LYS A 141 -0.17 19.49 14.37
N THR A 142 0.87 18.65 14.35
CA THR A 142 1.12 17.71 13.24
C THR A 142 -0.09 16.82 12.97
N TYR A 143 -0.70 16.25 14.01
CA TYR A 143 -1.85 15.38 13.83
C TYR A 143 -3.13 16.12 13.50
N ILE A 144 -3.35 17.32 14.06
CA ILE A 144 -4.49 18.17 13.71
C ILE A 144 -4.44 18.51 12.21
N ASP A 145 -3.28 18.95 11.72
CA ASP A 145 -3.07 19.28 10.31
C ASP A 145 -3.21 18.06 9.40
N ALA A 146 -2.94 16.86 9.91
CA ALA A 146 -3.02 15.61 9.16
C ALA A 146 -4.45 15.09 8.97
N ILE A 147 -5.42 15.44 9.84
CA ILE A 147 -6.80 14.92 9.80
C ILE A 147 -7.50 15.12 8.44
N PRO A 148 -7.44 16.31 7.79
CA PRO A 148 -8.05 16.50 6.47
C PRO A 148 -7.50 15.57 5.41
N PHE A 149 -6.19 15.27 5.47
CA PHE A 149 -5.53 14.36 4.55
C PHE A 149 -5.91 12.91 4.79
N PHE A 150 -6.15 12.52 6.05
CA PHE A 150 -6.53 11.15 6.40
C PHE A 150 -7.82 10.70 5.71
N LYS A 151 -8.78 11.63 5.52
CA LYS A 151 -10.01 11.33 4.78
C LYS A 151 -9.70 10.85 3.36
N ASN A 152 -8.81 11.52 2.65
CA ASN A 152 -8.42 11.15 1.30
C ASN A 152 -7.63 9.83 1.30
N THR A 153 -6.72 9.66 2.25
CA THR A 153 -5.97 8.41 2.44
C THR A 153 -6.92 7.23 2.65
N MET A 154 -7.89 7.36 3.55
CA MET A 154 -8.85 6.31 3.86
C MET A 154 -9.73 5.96 2.65
N ILE A 155 -10.24 6.97 1.93
CA ILE A 155 -11.04 6.73 0.72
C ILE A 155 -10.19 6.04 -0.36
N GLY A 156 -8.97 6.53 -0.57
CA GLY A 156 -8.01 5.95 -1.51
C GLY A 156 -7.71 4.50 -1.17
N ASP A 157 -7.34 4.21 0.07
CA ASP A 157 -7.05 2.85 0.55
C ASP A 157 -8.28 1.93 0.45
N MET A 158 -9.48 2.40 0.79
CA MET A 158 -10.71 1.61 0.64
C MET A 158 -10.98 1.25 -0.81
N ALA A 159 -10.95 2.24 -1.71
CA ALA A 159 -11.14 2.02 -3.13
C ALA A 159 -10.05 1.10 -3.71
N GLY A 160 -8.80 1.37 -3.37
CA GLY A 160 -7.65 0.57 -3.78
C GLY A 160 -7.71 -0.87 -3.25
N GLY A 161 -8.13 -1.07 -2.00
CA GLY A 161 -8.35 -2.38 -1.43
C GLY A 161 -9.42 -3.16 -2.18
N VAL A 162 -10.57 -2.56 -2.46
CA VAL A 162 -11.63 -3.17 -3.27
C VAL A 162 -11.11 -3.55 -4.65
N VAL A 163 -10.41 -2.63 -5.32
CA VAL A 163 -9.87 -2.86 -6.67
C VAL A 163 -8.79 -3.96 -6.66
N LEU A 164 -7.83 -3.92 -5.76
CA LEU A 164 -6.73 -4.89 -5.69
C LEU A 164 -7.24 -6.31 -5.39
N PHE A 165 -7.98 -6.47 -4.29
CA PHE A 165 -8.51 -7.78 -3.90
C PHE A 165 -9.55 -8.28 -4.90
N GLY A 166 -10.46 -7.40 -5.37
CA GLY A 166 -11.47 -7.76 -6.36
C GLY A 166 -10.86 -8.21 -7.69
N THR A 167 -9.90 -7.44 -8.23
CA THR A 167 -9.20 -7.79 -9.46
C THR A 167 -8.42 -9.08 -9.32
N PHE A 168 -7.76 -9.29 -8.19
CA PHE A 168 -7.07 -10.55 -7.91
C PHE A 168 -8.02 -11.76 -7.97
N PHE A 169 -9.16 -11.70 -7.29
CA PHE A 169 -10.14 -12.79 -7.32
C PHE A 169 -10.72 -13.02 -8.72
N MET A 170 -11.04 -11.95 -9.46
CA MET A 170 -11.50 -12.07 -10.85
C MET A 170 -10.45 -12.72 -11.75
N ALA A 171 -9.18 -12.33 -11.61
CA ALA A 171 -8.09 -12.94 -12.37
C ALA A 171 -7.95 -14.43 -12.05
N GLN A 172 -8.03 -14.82 -10.77
CA GLN A 172 -8.03 -16.23 -10.38
C GLN A 172 -9.16 -17.03 -11.05
N LEU A 173 -10.38 -16.47 -11.09
CA LEU A 173 -11.51 -17.13 -11.77
C LEU A 173 -11.22 -17.36 -13.26
N VAL A 174 -10.65 -16.38 -13.95
CA VAL A 174 -10.32 -16.50 -15.39
C VAL A 174 -9.22 -17.54 -15.62
N PHE A 175 -8.10 -17.45 -14.90
CA PHE A 175 -6.96 -18.34 -15.11
C PHE A 175 -7.25 -19.79 -14.70
N PHE A 176 -8.00 -20.02 -13.62
CA PHE A 176 -8.30 -21.38 -13.15
C PHE A 176 -9.49 -22.03 -13.87
N LYS A 177 -10.49 -21.26 -14.32
CA LYS A 177 -11.56 -21.78 -15.18
C LYS A 177 -11.05 -22.17 -16.57
N LYS A 178 -10.03 -21.48 -17.07
CA LYS A 178 -9.39 -21.80 -18.36
C LYS A 178 -8.51 -23.05 -18.28
N ALA A 179 -7.83 -23.28 -17.15
CA ALA A 179 -7.04 -24.49 -16.92
C ALA A 179 -7.89 -25.77 -16.85
N GLU A 180 -9.11 -25.67 -16.31
CA GLU A 180 -10.07 -26.78 -16.24
C GLU A 180 -10.61 -27.15 -17.62
N LYS A 181 -10.87 -26.16 -18.49
CA LYS A 181 -11.29 -26.38 -19.88
C LYS A 181 -10.21 -26.96 -20.80
N SER A 182 -8.93 -26.84 -20.47
CA SER A 182 -7.84 -27.41 -21.28
C SER A 182 -7.53 -28.88 -20.96
N LEU A 183 -8.21 -29.46 -19.96
CA LEU A 183 -8.06 -30.85 -19.52
C LEU A 183 -9.23 -31.75 -19.98
N ILE A 184 -10.17 -31.18 -20.74
CA ILE A 184 -11.33 -31.84 -21.37
C ILE A 184 -11.13 -31.72 -22.88
#